data_AF-W1WJU1-F1
#
_entry.id   AF-W1WJU1-F1
#
_cell.length_a   1.000
_cell.length_b   1.000
_cell.length_c   1.000
_cell.angle_alpha   90.00
_cell.angle_beta   90.00
_cell.angle_gamma   90.00
#
_symmetry.space_group_name_H-M   'P 1'
#
loop_
_entity.id
_entity.type
_entity.pdbx_description
1 polymer ?
#
loop_
_entity_poly.entity_id
_entity_poly.type
_entity_poly.pdbx_seq_one_letter_code
_entity_poly.pdbx_strand_id
1 'polypeptide(L)'
;QSREKIEALYEKQMAEVERISGMTFEEAKNILLTNVEQEIRHETAIMVKEMEQQAKDDAEKKAKEIISSAIQRCAADHVAETTVSVVALPNDEMKGRIIGREGRNIRALETLTGIDLIIDDTPEAVILSGFDPIRREVARIALEKLIVDGRIHPARIEEMVGKARKEVDQTIKEAGEQATF
;
A
#
# COMPACT_ATOMS: atom_id res chain seq x y z
N GLN A 1 -49.64 -9.38 69.43
CA GLN A 1 -49.01 -10.29 70.43
C GLN A 1 -47.99 -11.27 69.84
N SER A 2 -48.35 -12.23 68.97
CA SER A 2 -47.35 -13.20 68.47
C SER A 2 -46.33 -12.60 67.48
N ARG A 3 -46.76 -11.68 66.60
CA ARG A 3 -45.85 -10.93 65.70
C ARG A 3 -44.87 -10.02 66.45
N GLU A 4 -45.36 -9.22 67.39
CA GLU A 4 -44.50 -8.32 68.18
C GLU A 4 -43.43 -9.08 68.98
N LYS A 5 -43.75 -10.28 69.49
CA LYS A 5 -42.76 -11.13 70.17
C LYS A 5 -41.69 -11.65 69.21
N ILE A 6 -42.06 -11.95 67.96
CA ILE A 6 -41.13 -12.42 66.94
C ILE A 6 -40.21 -11.27 66.50
N GLU A 7 -40.75 -10.07 66.30
CA GLU A 7 -39.97 -8.87 66.00
C GLU A 7 -38.97 -8.54 67.11
N ALA A 8 -39.42 -8.54 68.37
CA ALA A 8 -38.54 -8.27 69.50
C ALA A 8 -37.44 -9.33 69.68
N LEU A 9 -37.73 -10.59 69.37
CA LEU A 9 -36.73 -11.67 69.35
C LEU A 9 -35.70 -11.48 68.22
N TYR A 10 -36.17 -11.06 67.05
CA TYR A 10 -35.33 -10.80 65.89
C TYR A 10 -34.38 -9.62 66.13
N GLU A 11 -34.88 -8.52 66.69
CA GLU A 11 -34.05 -7.36 67.08
C GLU A 11 -32.99 -7.73 68.13
N LYS A 12 -33.37 -8.50 69.16
CA LYS A 12 -32.39 -8.99 70.15
C LYS A 12 -31.31 -9.86 69.54
N GLN A 13 -31.70 -10.74 68.61
CA GLN A 13 -30.76 -11.62 67.94
C GLN A 13 -29.81 -10.81 67.04
N MET A 14 -30.32 -9.79 66.35
CA MET A 14 -29.54 -8.89 65.52
C MET A 14 -28.54 -8.05 66.33
N ALA A 15 -29.00 -7.45 67.44
CA ALA A 15 -28.14 -6.69 68.34
C ALA A 15 -27.01 -7.54 68.94
N GLU A 16 -27.28 -8.81 69.25
CA GLU A 16 -26.25 -9.70 69.77
C GLU A 16 -25.26 -10.15 68.71
N VAL A 17 -25.72 -10.32 67.46
CA VAL A 17 -24.84 -10.56 66.31
C VAL A 17 -23.96 -9.33 66.05
N GLU A 18 -24.51 -8.12 66.08
CA GLU A 18 -23.74 -6.87 65.94
C GLU A 18 -22.71 -6.68 67.06
N ARG A 19 -23.08 -7.07 68.29
CA ARG A 19 -22.17 -7.02 69.46
C ARG A 19 -21.01 -8.01 69.32
N ILE A 20 -21.28 -9.23 68.84
CA ILE A 20 -20.25 -10.27 68.67
C ILE A 20 -19.36 -9.98 67.47
N SER A 21 -19.92 -9.51 66.35
CA SER A 21 -19.16 -9.12 65.15
C SER A 21 -18.36 -7.84 65.36
N GLY A 22 -18.74 -7.00 66.34
CA GLY A 22 -18.15 -5.69 66.56
C GLY A 22 -18.51 -4.68 65.46
N MET A 23 -19.55 -4.97 64.68
CA MET A 23 -19.97 -4.20 63.51
C MET A 23 -21.49 -4.15 63.45
N THR A 24 -22.02 -2.98 63.09
CA THR A 24 -23.45 -2.82 62.79
C THR A 24 -23.80 -3.49 61.45
N PHE A 25 -25.07 -3.83 61.25
CA PHE A 25 -25.58 -4.39 60.00
C PHE A 25 -25.25 -3.51 58.78
N GLU A 26 -25.41 -2.19 58.91
CA GLU A 26 -25.10 -1.24 57.84
C GLU A 26 -23.59 -1.18 57.53
N GLU A 27 -22.72 -1.28 58.52
CA GLU A 27 -21.27 -1.35 58.28
C GLU A 27 -20.88 -2.64 57.54
N ALA A 28 -21.42 -3.79 57.95
CA ALA A 28 -21.17 -5.07 57.28
C ALA A 28 -21.66 -5.04 55.81
N LYS A 29 -22.84 -4.47 55.58
CA LYS A 29 -23.41 -4.26 54.25
C LYS A 29 -22.54 -3.33 53.39
N ASN A 30 -22.07 -2.21 53.94
CA ASN A 30 -21.22 -1.27 53.22
C ASN A 30 -19.86 -1.88 52.85
N ILE A 31 -19.25 -2.67 53.73
CA ILE A 31 -18.01 -3.39 53.42
C ILE A 31 -18.23 -4.37 52.28
N LEU A 32 -19.31 -5.17 52.34
CA LEU A 32 -19.61 -6.13 51.29
C LEU A 32 -19.83 -5.42 49.94
N LEU A 33 -20.61 -4.34 49.92
CA LEU A 33 -20.85 -3.55 48.71
C LEU A 33 -19.55 -2.94 48.17
N THR A 34 -18.68 -2.44 49.04
CA THR A 34 -17.38 -1.85 48.64
C THR A 34 -16.46 -2.91 48.02
N ASN A 35 -16.40 -4.10 48.61
CA ASN A 35 -15.57 -5.19 48.11
C ASN A 35 -16.06 -5.66 46.73
N VAL A 36 -17.38 -5.82 46.57
CA VAL A 36 -18.00 -6.17 45.29
C VAL A 36 -17.73 -5.08 44.25
N GLU A 37 -17.82 -3.80 44.63
CA GLU A 37 -17.51 -2.70 43.70
C GLU A 37 -16.05 -2.74 43.23
N GLN A 38 -15.10 -3.01 44.14
CA GLN A 38 -13.68 -3.11 43.77
C GLN A 38 -13.39 -4.30 42.86
N GLU A 39 -13.99 -5.45 43.13
CA GLU A 39 -13.87 -6.66 42.31
C GLU A 39 -14.42 -6.41 40.90
N ILE A 40 -15.64 -5.86 40.79
CA ILE A 40 -16.26 -5.51 39.51
C ILE A 40 -15.41 -4.50 38.74
N ARG A 41 -14.86 -3.48 39.41
CA ARG A 41 -13.96 -2.51 38.75
C ARG A 41 -12.72 -3.18 38.17
N HIS A 42 -12.13 -4.12 38.90
CA HIS A 42 -10.96 -4.86 38.43
C HIS A 42 -11.27 -5.73 37.22
N GLU A 43 -12.35 -6.52 37.29
CA GLU A 43 -12.80 -7.37 36.18
C GLU A 43 -13.14 -6.54 34.93
N THR A 44 -13.84 -5.42 35.13
CA THR A 44 -14.18 -4.49 34.04
C THR A 44 -12.92 -3.92 33.38
N ALA A 45 -11.90 -3.57 34.15
CA ALA A 45 -10.64 -3.05 33.60
C ALA A 45 -9.90 -4.09 32.75
N ILE A 46 -9.91 -5.36 33.17
CA ILE A 46 -9.35 -6.47 32.40
C ILE A 46 -10.13 -6.65 31.10
N MET A 47 -11.46 -6.70 31.17
CA MET A 47 -12.32 -6.87 30.01
C MET A 47 -12.15 -5.76 28.98
N VAL A 48 -12.06 -4.49 29.43
CA VAL A 48 -11.78 -3.34 28.56
C VAL A 48 -10.45 -3.49 27.85
N LYS A 49 -9.40 -3.87 28.57
CA LYS A 49 -8.06 -4.05 27.99
C LYS A 49 -8.03 -5.17 26.94
N GLU A 50 -8.72 -6.28 27.18
CA GLU A 50 -8.86 -7.38 26.22
C GLU A 50 -9.62 -6.95 24.96
N MET A 51 -10.72 -6.22 25.13
CA MET A 51 -11.51 -5.68 24.00
C MET A 51 -10.69 -4.69 23.16
N GLU A 52 -9.92 -3.80 23.80
CA GLU A 52 -9.04 -2.87 23.10
C GLU A 52 -7.96 -3.60 22.29
N GLN A 53 -7.34 -4.63 22.87
CA GLN A 53 -6.33 -5.42 22.18
C GLN A 53 -6.92 -6.16 20.97
N GLN A 54 -8.07 -6.81 21.15
CA GLN A 54 -8.77 -7.50 20.06
C GLN A 54 -9.15 -6.52 18.92
N ALA A 55 -9.67 -5.35 19.27
CA ALA A 55 -10.01 -4.32 18.28
C ALA A 55 -8.78 -3.86 17.49
N LYS A 56 -7.62 -3.74 18.15
CA LYS A 56 -6.36 -3.36 17.51
C LYS A 56 -5.87 -4.45 16.54
N ASP A 57 -5.93 -5.71 16.95
CA ASP A 57 -5.51 -6.84 16.12
C ASP A 57 -6.42 -7.01 14.89
N ASP A 58 -7.73 -6.87 15.07
CA ASP A 58 -8.71 -6.89 13.97
C ASP A 58 -8.54 -5.70 13.01
N ALA A 59 -8.24 -4.51 13.55
CA ALA A 59 -7.94 -3.33 12.75
C ALA A 59 -6.67 -3.53 11.91
N GLU A 60 -5.61 -4.10 12.49
CA GLU A 60 -4.37 -4.38 11.76
C GLU A 60 -4.59 -5.42 10.65
N LYS A 61 -5.37 -6.47 10.92
CA LYS A 61 -5.73 -7.47 9.91
C LYS A 61 -6.53 -6.85 8.75
N LYS A 62 -7.57 -6.07 9.06
CA LYS A 62 -8.35 -5.35 8.04
C LYS A 62 -7.50 -4.36 7.26
N ALA A 63 -6.60 -3.63 7.91
CA ALA A 63 -5.69 -2.71 7.23
C ALA A 63 -4.80 -3.46 6.22
N LYS A 64 -4.24 -4.61 6.59
CA LYS A 64 -3.44 -5.45 5.69
C LYS A 64 -4.27 -6.00 4.52
N GLU A 65 -5.53 -6.39 4.75
CA GLU A 65 -6.46 -6.83 3.71
C GLU A 65 -6.80 -5.68 2.74
N ILE A 66 -7.09 -4.49 3.26
CA ILE A 66 -7.37 -3.29 2.45
C ILE A 66 -6.16 -2.91 1.61
N ILE A 67 -4.96 -2.87 2.21
CA ILE A 67 -3.71 -2.56 1.49
C ILE A 67 -3.46 -3.61 0.42
N SER A 68 -3.58 -4.89 0.75
CA SER A 68 -3.43 -5.99 -0.23
C SER A 68 -4.42 -5.86 -1.38
N SER A 69 -5.68 -5.56 -1.08
CA SER A 69 -6.73 -5.36 -2.09
C SER A 69 -6.49 -4.11 -2.94
N ALA A 70 -6.02 -3.02 -2.34
CA ALA A 70 -5.64 -1.81 -3.06
C ALA A 70 -4.45 -2.07 -3.98
N ILE A 71 -3.41 -2.78 -3.52
CA ILE A 71 -2.30 -3.21 -4.36
C ILE A 71 -2.81 -4.07 -5.53
N GLN A 72 -3.67 -5.05 -5.26
CA GLN A 72 -4.25 -5.91 -6.30
C GLN A 72 -5.10 -5.13 -7.31
N ARG A 73 -5.89 -4.15 -6.88
CA ARG A 73 -6.72 -3.30 -7.77
C ARG A 73 -5.89 -2.29 -8.55
N CYS A 74 -4.93 -1.63 -7.91
CA CYS A 74 -3.99 -0.74 -8.58
C CYS A 74 -3.10 -1.49 -9.58
N ALA A 75 -2.76 -2.74 -9.30
CA ALA A 75 -2.03 -3.60 -10.23
C ALA A 75 -2.89 -4.03 -11.44
N ALA A 76 -4.22 -4.06 -11.32
CA ALA A 76 -5.09 -4.39 -12.45
C ALA A 76 -5.34 -3.19 -13.38
N ASP A 77 -5.51 -1.98 -12.82
CA ASP A 77 -5.83 -0.78 -13.61
C ASP A 77 -4.61 0.00 -14.13
N HIS A 78 -3.39 -0.25 -13.62
CA HIS A 78 -2.17 0.48 -14.04
C HIS A 78 -1.21 -0.33 -14.93
N VAL A 79 -1.52 -1.59 -15.24
CA VAL A 79 -0.63 -2.47 -16.01
C VAL A 79 -0.93 -2.46 -17.51
N ALA A 80 -2.07 -1.94 -17.95
CA ALA A 80 -2.40 -1.87 -19.38
C ALA A 80 -1.89 -0.60 -20.10
N GLU A 81 -1.69 0.52 -19.41
CA GLU A 81 -1.28 1.80 -20.05
C GLU A 81 0.11 2.32 -19.65
N THR A 82 0.71 1.84 -18.56
CA THR A 82 1.96 2.45 -18.03
C THR A 82 3.21 1.60 -18.19
N THR A 83 3.17 0.44 -18.85
CA THR A 83 4.35 -0.43 -19.03
C THR A 83 4.79 -0.53 -20.49
N VAL A 84 3.94 -0.09 -21.41
CA VAL A 84 4.10 -0.29 -22.85
C VAL A 84 3.95 1.03 -23.60
N SER A 85 4.81 1.29 -24.58
CA SER A 85 4.67 2.42 -25.50
C SER A 85 4.86 1.96 -26.94
N VAL A 86 3.92 2.32 -27.81
CA VAL A 86 3.95 1.93 -29.22
C VAL A 86 4.61 3.03 -30.05
N VAL A 87 5.60 2.66 -30.87
CA VAL A 87 6.24 3.56 -31.83
C VAL A 87 5.87 3.10 -33.24
N ALA A 88 5.21 3.99 -33.97
CA ALA A 88 4.88 3.78 -35.37
C ALA A 88 6.13 3.90 -36.25
N LEU A 89 6.28 2.97 -37.18
CA LEU A 89 7.34 2.92 -38.18
C LEU A 89 6.79 3.32 -39.55
N PRO A 90 7.61 3.94 -40.40
CA PRO A 90 7.18 4.36 -41.74
C PRO A 90 6.99 3.18 -42.73
N ASN A 91 7.59 2.02 -42.45
CA ASN A 91 7.50 0.79 -43.25
C ASN A 91 8.21 -0.38 -42.54
N ASP A 92 8.01 -1.60 -43.05
CA ASP A 92 8.68 -2.81 -42.55
C ASP A 92 10.20 -2.86 -42.85
N GLU A 93 10.69 -2.10 -43.84
CA GLU A 93 12.13 -1.98 -44.07
C GLU A 93 12.82 -1.34 -42.86
N MET A 94 12.19 -0.32 -42.27
CA MET A 94 12.64 0.32 -41.05
C MET A 94 12.63 -0.67 -39.87
N LYS A 95 11.59 -1.50 -39.76
CA LYS A 95 11.50 -2.58 -38.76
C LYS A 95 12.70 -3.52 -38.88
N GLY A 96 13.04 -3.94 -40.09
CA GLY A 96 14.24 -4.75 -40.38
C GLY A 96 15.55 -4.07 -39.99
N ARG A 97 15.69 -2.76 -40.23
CA ARG A 97 16.88 -1.98 -39.84
C ARG A 97 16.98 -1.81 -38.31
N ILE A 98 15.86 -1.66 -37.61
CA ILE A 98 15.80 -1.59 -36.13
C ILE A 98 16.26 -2.89 -35.50
N ILE A 99 15.83 -4.05 -36.03
CA ILE A 99 16.31 -5.37 -35.59
C ILE A 99 17.82 -5.49 -35.86
N GLY A 100 18.22 -5.20 -37.10
CA GLY A 100 19.59 -5.41 -37.57
C GLY A 100 19.94 -6.90 -37.72
N ARG A 101 21.09 -7.19 -38.34
CA ARG A 101 21.56 -8.57 -38.50
C ARG A 101 21.77 -9.21 -37.13
N GLU A 102 21.19 -10.39 -36.91
CA GLU A 102 21.23 -11.14 -35.64
C GLU A 102 20.69 -10.39 -34.42
N GLY A 103 19.84 -9.38 -34.64
CA GLY A 103 19.30 -8.57 -33.54
C GLY A 103 20.33 -7.60 -32.93
N ARG A 104 21.45 -7.32 -33.62
CA ARG A 104 22.53 -6.48 -33.07
C ARG A 104 22.09 -5.06 -32.71
N ASN A 105 21.14 -4.50 -33.47
CA ASN A 105 20.73 -3.11 -33.32
C ASN A 105 19.70 -3.00 -32.19
N ILE A 106 18.70 -3.88 -32.19
CA ILE A 106 17.73 -3.98 -31.10
C ILE A 106 18.42 -4.22 -29.75
N ARG A 107 19.34 -5.19 -29.66
CA ARG A 107 20.11 -5.44 -28.42
C ARG A 107 20.94 -4.25 -27.97
N ALA A 108 21.52 -3.49 -28.90
CA ALA A 108 22.27 -2.29 -28.56
C ALA A 108 21.35 -1.23 -27.95
N LEU A 109 20.17 -0.99 -28.54
CA LEU A 109 19.18 -0.06 -28.00
C LEU A 109 18.68 -0.53 -26.62
N GLU A 110 18.33 -1.81 -26.48
CA GLU A 110 17.88 -2.42 -25.22
C GLU A 110 18.94 -2.30 -24.13
N THR A 111 20.20 -2.59 -24.44
CA THR A 111 21.31 -2.50 -23.48
C THR A 111 21.56 -1.06 -23.03
N LEU A 112 21.50 -0.11 -23.96
CA LEU A 112 21.78 1.31 -23.68
C LEU A 112 20.64 2.02 -22.94
N THR A 113 19.40 1.60 -23.18
CA THR A 113 18.20 2.22 -22.59
C THR A 113 17.70 1.45 -21.36
N GLY A 114 17.94 0.14 -21.30
CA GLY A 114 17.38 -0.76 -20.29
C GLY A 114 15.88 -1.03 -20.48
N ILE A 115 15.39 -0.92 -21.72
CA ILE A 115 13.99 -1.12 -22.12
C ILE A 115 13.95 -2.21 -23.18
N ASP A 116 13.04 -3.17 -23.06
CA ASP A 116 12.88 -4.26 -24.00
C ASP A 116 12.07 -3.81 -25.22
N LEU A 117 12.50 -4.23 -26.41
CA LEU A 117 11.79 -3.95 -27.65
C LEU A 117 11.08 -5.22 -28.11
N ILE A 118 9.75 -5.21 -28.07
CA ILE A 118 8.93 -6.29 -28.55
C ILE A 118 8.59 -6.03 -30.02
N ILE A 119 8.96 -6.99 -30.85
CA ILE A 119 8.70 -6.99 -32.29
C ILE A 119 7.82 -8.19 -32.58
N ASP A 120 6.55 -7.95 -32.89
CA ASP A 120 5.54 -8.96 -33.15
C ASP A 120 5.02 -8.88 -34.59
N ASP A 121 3.90 -9.55 -34.88
CA ASP A 121 3.25 -9.56 -36.20
C ASP A 121 2.51 -8.25 -36.50
N THR A 122 2.53 -7.25 -35.61
CA THR A 122 1.93 -5.93 -35.87
C THR A 122 2.74 -5.23 -36.97
N PRO A 123 2.12 -4.91 -38.12
CA PRO A 123 2.81 -4.21 -39.19
C PRO A 123 3.18 -2.78 -38.75
N GLU A 124 4.30 -2.28 -39.25
CA GLU A 124 4.67 -0.85 -39.11
C GLU A 124 4.69 -0.34 -37.65
N ALA A 125 4.91 -1.22 -36.67
CA ALA A 125 4.98 -0.82 -35.26
C ALA A 125 6.04 -1.62 -34.50
N VAL A 126 6.61 -0.99 -33.48
CA VAL A 126 7.47 -1.62 -32.46
C VAL A 126 6.96 -1.21 -31.09
N ILE A 127 6.98 -2.18 -30.19
CA ILE A 127 6.46 -2.03 -28.83
C ILE A 127 7.63 -1.89 -27.86
N LEU A 128 7.69 -0.79 -27.12
CA LEU A 128 8.64 -0.56 -26.04
C LEU A 128 8.04 -1.05 -24.74
N SER A 129 8.69 -2.00 -24.07
CA SER A 129 8.24 -2.62 -22.83
C SER A 129 9.26 -2.39 -21.72
N GLY A 130 8.82 -1.84 -20.58
CA GLY A 130 9.67 -1.68 -19.42
C GLY A 130 9.03 -0.80 -18.36
N PHE A 131 9.41 -0.97 -17.09
CA PHE A 131 8.70 -0.34 -15.95
C PHE A 131 9.14 1.09 -15.65
N ASP A 132 10.33 1.51 -16.08
CA ASP A 132 10.85 2.86 -15.82
C ASP A 132 10.34 3.85 -16.90
N PRO A 133 9.45 4.80 -16.56
CA PRO A 133 8.85 5.71 -17.52
C PRO A 133 9.88 6.67 -18.14
N ILE A 134 10.92 7.05 -17.40
CA ILE A 134 11.98 7.95 -17.89
C ILE A 134 12.82 7.22 -18.93
N ARG A 135 13.23 5.99 -18.63
CA ARG A 135 14.01 5.18 -19.59
C ARG A 135 13.19 4.84 -20.83
N ARG A 136 11.90 4.57 -20.68
CA ARG A 136 10.99 4.30 -21.81
C ARG A 136 10.87 5.51 -22.72
N GLU A 137 10.74 6.68 -22.14
CA GLU A 137 10.68 7.94 -22.89
C GLU A 137 11.98 8.23 -23.63
N VAL A 138 13.13 7.99 -22.98
CA VAL A 138 14.44 8.05 -23.65
C VAL A 138 14.52 7.10 -24.84
N ALA A 139 14.04 5.86 -24.69
CA ALA A 139 14.02 4.87 -25.77
C ALA A 139 13.11 5.30 -26.92
N ARG A 140 11.93 5.86 -26.61
CA ARG A 140 10.98 6.38 -27.60
C ARG A 140 11.59 7.50 -28.44
N ILE A 141 12.12 8.54 -27.79
CA ILE A 141 12.73 9.68 -28.46
C ILE A 141 13.96 9.25 -29.28
N ALA A 142 14.78 8.34 -28.73
CA ALA A 142 15.94 7.81 -29.46
C ALA A 142 15.50 7.06 -30.73
N LEU A 143 14.45 6.25 -30.64
CA LEU A 143 13.90 5.49 -31.76
C LEU A 143 13.30 6.42 -32.84
N GLU A 144 12.52 7.41 -32.44
CA GLU A 144 11.97 8.43 -33.36
C GLU A 144 13.08 9.17 -34.12
N LYS A 145 14.14 9.57 -33.42
CA LYS A 145 15.30 10.23 -34.05
C LYS A 145 16.04 9.30 -35.02
N LEU A 146 16.19 8.02 -34.68
CA LEU A 146 16.81 7.02 -35.56
C LEU A 146 15.97 6.78 -36.83
N ILE A 147 14.63 6.77 -36.70
CA ILE A 147 13.70 6.65 -37.83
C ILE A 147 13.85 7.84 -38.78
N VAL A 148 13.88 9.06 -38.23
CA VAL A 148 14.05 10.30 -39.02
C VAL A 148 15.41 10.33 -39.72
N ASP A 149 16.47 9.85 -39.08
CA ASP A 149 17.81 9.77 -39.67
C ASP A 149 17.92 8.67 -40.75
N GLY A 150 17.17 7.58 -40.59
CA GLY A 150 17.17 6.43 -41.49
C GLY A 150 18.40 5.52 -41.40
N ARG A 151 19.41 5.88 -40.58
CA ARG A 151 20.64 5.11 -40.35
C ARG A 151 20.62 4.47 -38.97
N ILE A 152 20.63 3.14 -38.94
CA ILE A 152 20.56 2.36 -37.69
C ILE A 152 21.75 1.40 -37.58
N HIS A 153 22.71 1.78 -36.74
CA HIS A 153 23.86 0.97 -36.36
C HIS A 153 24.32 1.33 -34.93
N PRO A 154 25.09 0.46 -34.24
CA PRO A 154 25.37 0.63 -32.80
C PRO A 154 25.90 2.01 -32.40
N ALA A 155 26.89 2.56 -33.12
CA ALA A 155 27.43 3.89 -32.82
C ALA A 155 26.39 5.02 -32.96
N ARG A 156 25.45 4.91 -33.90
CA ARG A 156 24.40 5.93 -34.07
C ARG A 156 23.31 5.78 -33.02
N ILE A 157 22.99 4.54 -32.63
CA ILE A 157 22.09 4.25 -31.53
C ILE A 157 22.60 4.89 -30.24
N GLU A 158 23.88 4.69 -29.91
CA GLU A 158 24.52 5.30 -28.75
C GLU A 158 24.42 6.83 -28.75
N GLU A 159 24.71 7.47 -29.89
CA GLU A 159 24.59 8.91 -30.04
C GLU A 159 23.15 9.41 -29.85
N MET A 160 22.16 8.73 -30.46
CA MET A 160 20.76 9.12 -30.35
C MET A 160 20.21 8.92 -28.94
N VAL A 161 20.58 7.83 -28.26
CA VAL A 161 20.24 7.61 -26.86
C VAL A 161 20.84 8.70 -25.97
N GLY A 162 22.10 9.07 -26.20
CA GLY A 162 22.74 10.17 -25.46
C GLY A 162 22.04 11.52 -25.65
N LYS A 163 21.59 11.82 -26.87
CA LYS A 163 20.79 13.03 -27.16
C LYS A 163 19.41 12.98 -26.52
N ALA A 164 18.73 11.83 -26.57
CA ALA A 164 17.42 11.64 -25.96
C ALA A 164 17.47 11.81 -24.44
N ARG A 165 18.48 11.27 -23.76
CA ARG A 165 18.68 11.45 -22.31
C ARG A 165 18.75 12.93 -21.92
N LYS A 166 19.59 13.71 -22.61
CA LYS A 166 19.72 15.14 -22.35
C LYS A 166 18.43 15.92 -22.55
N GLU A 167 17.65 15.55 -23.56
CA GLU A 167 16.36 16.19 -23.84
C GLU A 167 15.33 15.89 -22.77
N VAL A 168 15.22 14.62 -22.34
CA VAL A 168 14.33 14.23 -21.25
C VAL A 168 14.73 14.93 -19.95
N ASP A 169 16.02 14.97 -19.61
CA ASP A 169 16.51 15.66 -18.41
C ASP A 169 16.18 17.16 -18.42
N GLN A 170 16.30 17.81 -19.58
CA GLN A 170 15.98 19.22 -19.76
C GLN A 170 14.47 19.47 -19.59
N THR A 171 13.62 18.65 -20.20
CA THR A 171 12.16 18.72 -20.05
C THR A 171 11.73 18.54 -18.60
N ILE A 172 12.33 17.59 -17.88
CA ILE A 172 12.07 17.36 -16.45
C ILE A 172 12.41 18.62 -15.64
N LYS A 173 13.56 19.23 -15.91
CA LYS A 173 13.99 20.45 -15.23
C LYS A 173 13.04 21.62 -15.49
N GLU A 174 12.67 21.85 -16.74
CA GLU A 174 11.74 22.93 -17.13
C GLU A 174 10.36 22.75 -16.50
N ALA A 175 9.83 21.52 -16.51
CA ALA A 175 8.57 21.19 -15.84
C ALA A 175 8.63 21.42 -14.33
N GLY A 176 9.76 21.07 -13.70
CA GLY A 176 10.00 21.31 -12.28
C GLY A 176 10.04 22.80 -11.93
N GLU A 177 10.68 23.61 -12.77
CA GLU A 177 10.71 25.07 -12.61
C GLU A 177 9.28 25.66 -12.74
N GLN A 178 8.52 25.26 -13.76
CA GLN A 178 7.14 25.72 -13.96
C GLN A 178 6.19 25.33 -12.82
N ALA A 179 6.37 24.17 -12.19
CA ALA A 179 5.50 23.70 -11.09
C ALA A 179 5.70 24.49 -9.77
N THR A 180 6.78 25.26 -9.66
CA THR A 180 7.07 26.09 -8.47
C THR A 180 6.56 27.53 -8.56
N PHE A 181 6.04 27.92 -9.72
CA PHE A 181 5.36 29.20 -9.97
C PHE A 181 3.84 29.01 -10.02
#